data_AF-Q9R4U1-F1
#
_entry.id   AF-Q9R4U1-F1
#
_cell.length_a   1.000
_cell.length_b   1.000
_cell.length_c   1.000
_cell.angle_alpha   90.00
_cell.angle_beta   90.00
_cell.angle_gamma   90.00
#
_symmetry.space_group_name_H-M   'P 1'
#
loop_
_entity.id
_entity.type
_entity.pdbx_description
1 polymer ?
#
loop_
_entity_poly.entity_id
_entity_poly.type
_entity_poly.pdbx_seq_one_letter_code
_entity_poly.pdbx_strand_id
1 'polypeptide(L)' 'AFELPPLPYEKNALEPYISTETLEYHYGKHHNTYVVNLNNLIPGTEFWG' A
#
# COMPACT_ATOMS: atom_id res chain seq x y z
N ALA A 1 10.60 10.38 0.09
CA ALA A 1 9.16 10.09 -0.10
C ALA A 1 8.95 8.59 0.00
N PHE A 2 7.94 8.15 0.73
CA PHE A 2 7.64 6.74 0.94
C PHE A 2 7.04 6.10 -0.31
N GLU A 3 7.34 4.83 -0.53
CA GLU A 3 6.83 4.03 -1.64
C GLU A 3 5.91 2.92 -1.14
N LEU A 4 4.92 2.55 -1.95
CA LEU A 4 4.10 1.37 -1.69
C LEU A 4 4.95 0.13 -2.00
N PRO A 5 5.31 -0.70 -0.99
CA PRO A 5 6.18 -1.84 -1.23
C PRO A 5 5.48 -2.86 -2.13
N PRO A 6 6.16 -3.42 -3.14
CA PRO A 6 5.55 -4.43 -4.00
C PRO A 6 5.11 -5.65 -3.18
N LEU A 7 4.02 -6.28 -3.59
CA LEU A 7 3.64 -7.58 -3.03
C LEU A 7 4.77 -8.59 -3.34
N PRO A 8 5.16 -9.44 -2.38
CA PRO A 8 6.19 -10.46 -2.61
C PRO A 8 5.66 -11.68 -3.36
N TYR A 9 4.42 -11.62 -3.85
CA TYR A 9 3.70 -12.68 -4.55
C TYR A 9 2.63 -12.07 -5.46
N GLU A 10 2.13 -12.86 -6.41
CA GLU A 10 1.00 -12.50 -7.26
C GLU A 10 -0.28 -12.32 -6.45
N LYS A 11 -1.20 -11.46 -6.91
CA LYS A 11 -2.43 -11.12 -6.16
C LYS A 11 -3.38 -12.31 -5.94
N ASN A 12 -3.25 -13.38 -6.70
CA ASN A 12 -4.04 -14.60 -6.55
C ASN A 12 -3.30 -15.71 -5.77
N ALA A 13 -2.05 -15.49 -5.35
CA ALA A 13 -1.22 -16.52 -4.73
C ALA A 13 -1.76 -17.04 -3.38
N LEU A 14 -2.72 -16.33 -2.79
CA LEU A 14 -3.31 -16.67 -1.49
C LEU A 14 -4.70 -17.32 -1.60
N GLU A 15 -5.21 -17.55 -2.82
CA GLU A 15 -6.47 -18.25 -3.01
C GLU A 15 -6.36 -19.74 -2.63
N PRO A 16 -7.44 -20.36 -2.10
CA PRO A 16 -8.76 -19.80 -1.84
C PRO A 16 -8.89 -19.13 -0.45
N TYR A 17 -7.78 -18.96 0.28
CA TYR A 17 -7.80 -18.46 1.66
C TYR A 17 -8.02 -16.94 1.74
N ILE A 18 -7.44 -16.20 0.81
CA ILE A 18 -7.65 -14.76 0.62
C ILE A 18 -7.93 -14.53 -0.85
N SER A 19 -9.04 -13.85 -1.15
CA SER A 19 -9.43 -13.57 -2.53
C SER A 19 -8.52 -12.55 -3.21
N THR A 20 -8.34 -12.68 -4.52
CA THR A 20 -7.66 -11.66 -5.34
C THR A 20 -8.28 -10.27 -5.13
N GLU A 21 -9.61 -10.19 -5.08
CA GLU A 21 -10.35 -8.94 -4.82
C GLU A 21 -9.92 -8.29 -3.51
N THR A 22 -9.75 -9.07 -2.43
CA THR A 22 -9.26 -8.54 -1.15
C THR A 22 -7.91 -7.85 -1.31
N LEU A 23 -6.98 -8.44 -2.06
CA LEU A 23 -5.67 -7.81 -2.29
C LEU A 23 -5.75 -6.60 -3.24
N GLU A 24 -6.65 -6.59 -4.22
CA GLU A 24 -6.88 -5.41 -5.06
C GLU A 24 -7.34 -4.20 -4.26
N TYR A 25 -8.27 -4.39 -3.33
CA TYR A 25 -8.74 -3.30 -2.46
C TYR A 25 -7.73 -3.00 -1.35
N HIS A 26 -7.29 -3.99 -0.58
CA HIS A 26 -6.46 -3.78 0.59
C HIS A 26 -5.07 -3.23 0.24
N TYR A 27 -4.34 -3.90 -0.65
CA TYR A 27 -3.04 -3.41 -1.10
C TYR A 27 -3.19 -2.26 -2.09
N GLY A 28 -4.00 -2.44 -3.15
CA GLY A 28 -4.10 -1.49 -4.25
C GLY A 28 -4.78 -0.16 -3.92
N LYS A 29 -5.70 -0.13 -2.95
CA LYS A 29 -6.40 1.10 -2.54
C LYS A 29 -6.05 1.53 -1.11
N HIS A 30 -6.28 0.68 -0.11
CA HIS A 30 -6.14 1.11 1.29
C HIS A 30 -4.68 1.41 1.66
N HIS A 31 -3.75 0.48 1.43
CA HIS A 31 -2.33 0.71 1.72
C HIS A 31 -1.77 1.86 0.88
N ASN A 32 -2.09 1.90 -0.42
CA ASN A 32 -1.71 3.02 -1.28
C ASN A 32 -2.19 4.38 -0.76
N THR A 33 -3.44 4.46 -0.29
CA THR A 33 -4.00 5.70 0.30
C THR A 33 -3.20 6.16 1.51
N TYR A 34 -2.75 5.23 2.37
CA TYR A 34 -1.89 5.60 3.50
C TYR A 34 -0.55 6.16 3.05
N VAL A 35 0.10 5.53 2.07
CA VAL A 35 1.39 6.01 1.53
C VAL A 35 1.24 7.40 0.91
N VAL A 36 0.20 7.61 0.08
CA VAL A 36 -0.09 8.90 -0.55
C VAL A 36 -0.34 9.98 0.50
N ASN A 37 -1.20 9.70 1.49
CA ASN A 37 -1.52 10.67 2.54
C ASN A 37 -0.31 10.98 3.42
N LEU A 38 0.51 9.99 3.76
CA LEU A 38 1.76 10.23 4.50
C LEU A 38 2.66 11.20 3.74
N ASN A 39 2.92 10.94 2.45
CA ASN A 39 3.74 11.80 1.60
C ASN A 39 3.19 13.23 1.48
N ASN A 40 1.88 13.42 1.57
CA ASN A 40 1.25 14.74 1.58
C ASN A 40 1.40 15.48 2.91
N LEU A 41 1.54 14.77 4.03
CA LEU A 41 1.53 15.32 5.39
C LEU A 41 2.92 15.63 5.94
N ILE A 42 3.94 14.88 5.52
CA ILE A 42 5.32 15.08 6.02
C ILE A 42 6.10 16.29 5.43
N PRO A 43 5.74 16.97 4.31
CA PRO A 43 6.48 18.12 3.81
C PRO A 43 6.75 19.19 4.87
N GLY A 44 8.02 19.53 5.07
CA GLY A 44 8.44 20.57 6.02
C GLY A 44 8.39 20.19 7.50
N THR A 45 8.13 18.91 7.82
CA THR A 45 8.22 18.38 9.19
C THR A 45 9.60 17.80 9.47
N GLU A 46 9.90 17.46 10.73
CA GLU A 46 11.13 16.72 11.11
C GLU A 46 11.21 15.31 10.50
N PHE A 47 10.09 14.79 9.99
CA PHE A 47 9.98 13.50 9.30
C PHE A 47 10.11 13.63 7.77
N TRP A 48 10.36 14.83 7.24
CA TRP A 48 10.61 15.05 5.81
C TRP A 48 12.04 14.65 5.45
N GLY A 49 12.18 13.56 4.69
CA GLY A 49 13.48 13.03 4.25
C GLY A 49 13.39 11.58 3.84
#